data_AF-A0A1G0YS42-F1
#
_entry.id   AF-A0A1G0YS42-F1
#
_cell.length_a   1.000
_cell.length_b   1.000
_cell.length_c   1.000
_cell.angle_alpha   90.00
_cell.angle_beta   90.00
_cell.angle_gamma   90.00
#
_symmetry.space_group_name_H-M   'P 1'
#
loop_
_entity.id
_entity.type
_entity.pdbx_description
1 polymer ?
#
loop_
_entity_poly.entity_id
_entity_poly.type
_entity_poly.pdbx_seq_one_letter_code
_entity_poly.pdbx_strand_id
1 'polypeptide(L)'
;MLYCNSKRFVPIVTSQAGSCLTYQDWINAKIDLGAFYLDTLLIKPGLNVLQTCENIRQYCPWPGKIILNVSRLNNILHGYYELRSPYDGTTIKITVVELWEIIFQLQADYLVVTQDCILHINGERYGKSNWWESDTPASDARSGNIYSNHGCLNLLDLKYQEDFSLLAEDCSCFTCYNGYTRAYLHYILQYVPLLAQRLLILHNISYLGG
;
A
#
# COMPACT_ATOMS: atom_id res chain seq x y z
N MET A 1 12.11 1.63 -14.89
CA MET A 1 12.83 0.98 -13.77
C MET A 1 12.23 -0.40 -13.60
N LEU A 2 12.94 -1.43 -14.07
CA LEU A 2 12.56 -2.82 -13.77
C LEU A 2 12.84 -3.05 -12.29
N TYR A 3 11.82 -3.49 -11.55
CA TYR A 3 11.81 -3.62 -10.10
C TYR A 3 12.98 -4.47 -9.58
N CYS A 4 13.52 -4.09 -8.42
CA CYS A 4 14.69 -4.71 -7.82
C CYS A 4 14.43 -6.19 -7.49
N ASN A 5 14.94 -7.10 -8.32
CA ASN A 5 14.75 -8.57 -8.29
C ASN A 5 15.16 -9.31 -6.98
N SER A 6 15.45 -8.62 -5.89
CA SER A 6 15.84 -9.26 -4.61
C SER A 6 14.94 -8.93 -3.42
N LYS A 7 14.08 -7.91 -3.51
CA LYS A 7 13.25 -7.47 -2.38
C LYS A 7 11.78 -7.73 -2.62
N ARG A 8 11.12 -8.32 -1.61
CA ARG A 8 9.68 -8.55 -1.57
C ARG A 8 8.91 -7.22 -1.59
N PHE A 9 7.94 -7.07 -2.48
CA PHE A 9 7.05 -5.91 -2.47
C PHE A 9 6.11 -5.94 -1.25
N VAL A 10 5.91 -4.78 -0.63
CA VAL A 10 4.93 -4.58 0.45
C VAL A 10 4.05 -3.37 0.10
N PRO A 11 2.73 -3.54 -0.04
CA PRO A 11 1.82 -2.43 -0.25
C PRO A 11 1.73 -1.56 1.00
N ILE A 12 1.60 -0.26 0.78
CA ILE A 12 1.24 0.69 1.82
C ILE A 12 -0.28 0.64 1.97
N VAL A 13 -0.79 0.03 3.04
CA VAL A 13 -2.23 -0.17 3.26
C VAL A 13 -2.94 1.15 3.57
N THR A 14 -2.21 2.14 4.08
CA THR A 14 -2.73 3.50 4.27
C THR A 14 -2.69 4.35 2.99
N SER A 15 -2.34 3.78 1.83
CA SER A 15 -2.33 4.48 0.55
C SER A 15 -3.67 4.34 -0.21
N GLN A 16 -3.72 4.94 -1.40
CA GLN A 16 -4.86 4.76 -2.31
C GLN A 16 -5.04 3.30 -2.74
N ALA A 17 -3.96 2.53 -2.92
CA ALA A 17 -4.05 1.09 -3.20
C ALA A 17 -4.79 0.34 -2.09
N GLY A 18 -4.37 0.61 -0.84
CA GLY A 18 -4.97 0.04 0.36
C GLY A 18 -6.46 0.35 0.49
N SER A 19 -6.86 1.56 0.09
CA SER A 19 -8.27 1.99 0.14
C SER A 19 -9.12 1.43 -1.01
N CYS A 20 -8.51 1.07 -2.13
CA CYS A 20 -9.22 0.57 -3.31
C CYS A 20 -9.43 -0.95 -3.32
N LEU A 21 -8.68 -1.70 -2.52
CA LEU A 21 -8.69 -3.16 -2.47
C LEU A 21 -9.33 -3.70 -1.18
N THR A 22 -10.10 -4.77 -1.32
CA THR A 22 -10.77 -5.46 -0.21
C THR A 22 -9.85 -6.47 0.45
N TYR A 23 -10.20 -6.91 1.65
CA TYR A 23 -9.52 -8.00 2.35
C TYR A 23 -9.33 -9.25 1.47
N GLN A 24 -10.35 -9.64 0.70
CA GLN A 24 -10.30 -10.80 -0.18
C GLN A 24 -9.36 -10.60 -1.37
N ASP A 25 -9.25 -9.38 -1.89
CA ASP A 25 -8.33 -9.08 -2.98
C ASP A 25 -6.88 -9.30 -2.56
N TRP A 26 -6.51 -8.89 -1.34
CA TRP A 26 -5.16 -9.09 -0.80
C TRP A 26 -4.80 -10.57 -0.62
N ILE A 27 -5.75 -11.37 -0.15
CA ILE A 27 -5.60 -12.83 -0.07
C ILE A 27 -5.38 -13.42 -1.47
N ASN A 28 -6.21 -13.03 -2.44
CA ASN A 28 -6.12 -13.55 -3.80
C ASN A 28 -4.81 -13.12 -4.50
N ALA A 29 -4.30 -11.93 -4.17
CA ALA A 29 -3.00 -11.44 -4.62
C ALA A 29 -1.81 -12.09 -3.91
N LYS A 30 -2.05 -12.99 -2.95
CA LYS A 30 -1.03 -13.69 -2.14
C LYS A 30 -0.11 -12.74 -1.36
N ILE A 31 -0.63 -11.57 -0.98
CA ILE A 31 0.12 -10.60 -0.18
C ILE A 31 -0.23 -10.78 1.29
N ASP A 32 0.78 -11.17 2.06
CA ASP A 32 0.66 -11.45 3.50
C ASP A 32 1.38 -10.42 4.38
N LEU A 33 1.97 -9.36 3.80
CA LEU A 33 2.73 -8.36 4.54
C LEU A 33 2.28 -6.98 4.08
N GLY A 34 1.83 -6.15 5.01
CA GLY A 34 1.26 -4.82 4.72
C GLY A 34 1.87 -3.74 5.58
N ALA A 35 2.19 -2.59 4.99
CA ALA A 35 2.77 -1.46 5.69
C ALA A 35 1.73 -0.41 6.06
N PHE A 36 1.78 0.04 7.31
CA PHE A 36 0.93 1.06 7.89
C PHE A 36 1.79 2.21 8.37
N TYR A 37 1.57 3.39 7.80
CA TYR A 37 2.36 4.58 8.12
C TYR A 37 1.72 5.33 9.27
N LEU A 38 2.42 5.46 10.39
CA LEU A 38 1.85 6.02 11.62
C LEU A 38 1.52 7.50 11.47
N ASP A 39 2.33 8.28 10.77
CA ASP A 39 2.01 9.67 10.41
C ASP A 39 0.66 9.80 9.69
N THR A 40 0.35 8.86 8.80
CA THR A 40 -0.94 8.83 8.10
C THR A 40 -2.07 8.42 9.04
N LEU A 41 -1.87 7.40 9.87
CA LEU A 41 -2.86 6.93 10.84
C LEU A 41 -3.20 8.01 11.89
N LEU A 42 -2.20 8.77 12.33
CA LEU A 42 -2.37 9.87 13.28
C LEU A 42 -3.19 11.02 12.68
N ILE A 43 -3.21 11.17 11.35
CA ILE A 43 -4.10 12.12 10.64
C ILE A 43 -5.48 11.50 10.42
N LYS A 44 -5.54 10.27 9.90
CA LYS A 44 -6.76 9.48 9.73
C LYS A 44 -6.49 8.00 10.02
N PRO A 45 -7.17 7.42 11.02
CA PRO A 45 -8.41 7.90 11.62
C PRO A 45 -8.24 8.97 12.71
N GLY A 46 -7.00 9.25 13.13
CA GLY A 46 -6.72 10.22 14.18
C GLY A 46 -6.41 9.56 15.52
N LEU A 47 -5.71 10.30 16.38
CA LEU A 47 -5.26 9.83 17.70
C LEU A 47 -6.39 9.24 18.55
N ASN A 48 -7.52 9.94 18.66
CA ASN A 48 -8.66 9.51 19.49
C ASN A 48 -9.19 8.14 19.08
N VAL A 49 -9.24 7.85 17.77
CA VAL A 49 -9.72 6.56 17.28
C VAL A 49 -8.67 5.48 17.56
N LEU A 50 -7.40 5.75 17.29
CA LEU A 50 -6.32 4.79 17.53
C LEU A 50 -6.23 4.40 19.01
N GLN A 51 -6.42 5.35 19.93
CA GLN A 51 -6.46 5.09 21.37
C GLN A 51 -7.60 4.18 21.82
N THR A 52 -8.69 4.10 21.04
CA THR A 52 -9.81 3.17 21.33
C THR A 52 -9.62 1.78 20.73
N CYS A 53 -8.64 1.60 19.84
CA CYS A 53 -8.41 0.32 19.17
C CYS A 53 -7.51 -0.60 20.01
N GLU A 54 -7.91 -1.84 20.26
CA GLU A 54 -7.06 -2.82 20.96
C GLU A 54 -5.82 -3.21 20.15
N ASN A 55 -5.95 -3.15 18.81
CA ASN A 55 -4.88 -3.32 17.84
C ASN A 55 -5.29 -2.68 16.50
N ILE A 56 -4.33 -2.50 15.59
CA ILE A 56 -4.60 -1.85 14.30
C ILE A 56 -5.60 -2.61 13.41
N ARG A 57 -5.71 -3.94 13.57
CA ARG A 57 -6.59 -4.79 12.74
C ARG A 57 -8.07 -4.51 13.00
N GLN A 58 -8.41 -3.95 14.17
CA GLN A 58 -9.76 -3.49 14.48
C GLN A 58 -10.19 -2.33 13.59
N TYR A 59 -9.26 -1.42 13.26
CA TYR A 59 -9.53 -0.30 12.37
C TYR A 59 -9.42 -0.70 10.89
N CYS A 60 -8.35 -1.41 10.54
CA CYS A 60 -8.08 -1.82 9.16
C CYS A 60 -7.70 -3.31 9.13
N PRO A 61 -8.67 -4.21 8.86
CA PRO A 61 -8.42 -5.63 8.80
C PRO A 61 -7.36 -5.99 7.75
N TRP A 62 -6.34 -6.73 8.17
CA TRP A 62 -5.24 -7.17 7.30
C TRP A 62 -5.01 -8.68 7.48
N PRO A 63 -4.88 -9.47 6.40
CA PRO A 63 -4.84 -10.94 6.48
C PRO A 63 -3.52 -11.50 7.02
N GLY A 64 -2.43 -10.75 6.98
CA GLY A 64 -1.10 -11.27 7.32
C GLY A 64 -0.36 -10.41 8.33
N LYS A 65 0.97 -10.38 8.24
CA LYS A 65 1.84 -9.59 9.13
C LYS A 65 1.77 -8.10 8.81
N ILE A 66 1.96 -7.29 9.85
CA ILE A 66 1.85 -5.84 9.80
C ILE A 66 3.19 -5.20 10.09
N ILE A 67 3.58 -4.29 9.21
CA ILE A 67 4.67 -3.35 9.45
C ILE A 67 4.05 -2.02 9.89
N LEU A 68 4.44 -1.54 11.06
CA LEU A 68 4.20 -0.16 11.47
C LEU A 68 5.43 0.68 11.11
N ASN A 69 5.27 1.61 10.17
CA ASN A 69 6.33 2.50 9.75
C ASN A 69 6.20 3.85 10.46
N VAL A 70 7.23 4.20 11.24
CA VAL A 70 7.32 5.46 11.97
C VAL A 70 8.45 6.36 11.44
N SER A 71 9.11 5.97 10.36
CA SER A 71 10.30 6.65 9.82
C SER A 71 10.04 8.08 9.31
N ARG A 72 8.78 8.43 9.05
CA ARG A 72 8.35 9.79 8.67
C ARG A 72 8.12 10.70 9.88
N LEU A 73 8.07 10.16 11.09
CA LEU A 73 7.98 10.92 12.34
C LEU A 73 9.39 11.33 12.78
N ASN A 74 9.98 12.30 12.09
CA ASN A 74 11.35 12.77 12.34
C ASN A 74 11.41 14.21 12.87
N ASN A 75 10.30 14.94 12.87
CA ASN A 75 10.25 16.34 13.29
C ASN A 75 9.83 16.45 14.76
N ILE A 76 10.80 16.44 15.67
CA ILE A 76 10.59 16.69 17.10
C ILE A 76 10.90 18.16 17.38
N LEU A 77 9.89 18.92 17.81
CA LEU A 77 10.03 20.31 18.23
C LEU A 77 9.56 20.43 19.67
N HIS A 78 10.43 20.93 20.55
CA HIS A 78 10.13 21.18 21.97
C HIS A 78 9.55 19.95 22.72
N GLY A 79 9.96 18.74 22.34
CA GLY A 79 9.51 17.48 22.98
C GLY A 79 8.23 16.87 22.39
N TYR A 80 7.68 17.45 21.32
CA TYR A 80 6.49 16.96 20.62
C TYR A 80 6.81 16.66 19.16
N TYR A 81 6.14 15.64 18.63
CA TYR A 81 5.98 15.44 17.20
C TYR A 81 4.84 16.33 16.71
N GLU A 82 5.10 17.12 15.67
CA GLU A 82 4.09 17.96 15.03
C GLU A 82 3.80 17.45 13.62
N LEU A 83 2.52 17.17 13.34
CA LEU A 83 2.02 16.78 12.03
C LEU A 83 0.98 17.79 11.58
N ARG A 84 1.12 18.31 10.37
CA ARG A 84 0.10 19.16 9.77
C ARG A 84 -0.78 18.34 8.84
N SER A 85 -2.06 18.28 9.14
CA SER A 85 -3.05 17.61 8.31
C SER A 85 -3.15 18.30 6.94
N PRO A 86 -2.99 17.56 5.82
CA PRO A 86 -3.16 18.12 4.48
C PRO A 86 -4.64 18.33 4.12
N TYR A 87 -5.57 17.83 4.92
CA TYR A 87 -7.01 17.87 4.63
C TYR A 87 -7.69 19.15 5.10
N ASP A 88 -7.31 19.62 6.28
CA ASP A 88 -7.92 20.77 6.96
C ASP A 88 -6.89 21.77 7.51
N GLY A 89 -5.59 21.48 7.37
CA GLY A 89 -4.51 22.33 7.84
C GLY A 89 -4.27 22.30 9.35
N THR A 90 -5.01 21.48 10.10
CA THR A 90 -4.86 21.36 11.56
C THR A 90 -3.50 20.78 11.93
N THR A 91 -2.95 21.21 13.07
CA THR A 91 -1.69 20.68 13.59
C THR A 91 -1.98 19.71 14.74
N ILE A 92 -1.54 18.48 14.57
CA ILE A 92 -1.58 17.42 15.57
C ILE A 92 -0.25 17.43 16.31
N LYS A 93 -0.30 17.50 17.63
CA LYS A 93 0.87 17.44 18.50
C LYS A 93 0.79 16.19 19.37
N ILE A 94 1.85 15.40 19.36
CA ILE A 94 1.92 14.14 20.10
C ILE A 94 3.23 14.10 20.89
N THR A 95 3.15 13.77 22.16
CA THR A 95 4.34 13.56 22.99
C THR A 95 5.05 12.26 22.60
N VAL A 96 6.34 12.16 22.94
CA VAL A 96 7.10 10.91 22.77
C VAL A 96 6.46 9.75 23.56
N VAL A 97 5.90 10.04 24.73
CA VAL A 97 5.24 9.02 25.59
C VAL A 97 3.98 8.48 24.92
N GLU A 98 3.06 9.37 24.50
CA GLU A 98 1.84 8.97 23.78
C GLU A 98 2.18 8.22 22.48
N LEU A 99 3.23 8.63 21.78
CA LEU A 99 3.67 7.94 20.57
C LEU A 99 4.03 6.48 20.86
N TRP A 100 4.82 6.24 21.91
CA TRP A 100 5.20 4.88 22.30
C TRP A 100 4.00 4.06 22.76
N GLU A 101 3.09 4.64 23.54
CA GLU A 101 1.84 3.98 23.96
C GLU A 101 1.06 3.46 22.75
N ILE A 102 0.87 4.30 21.73
CA ILE A 102 0.18 3.92 20.50
C ILE A 102 0.95 2.83 19.74
N ILE A 103 2.27 2.97 19.58
CA ILE A 103 3.08 1.98 18.87
C ILE A 103 2.92 0.58 19.49
N PHE A 104 2.94 0.49 20.82
CA PHE A 104 2.73 -0.79 21.52
C PHE A 104 1.29 -1.27 21.44
N GLN A 105 0.32 -0.36 21.59
CA GLN A 105 -1.11 -0.67 21.51
C GLN A 105 -1.52 -1.19 20.13
N LEU A 106 -0.93 -0.71 19.04
CA LEU A 106 -1.30 -1.15 17.69
C LEU A 106 -0.91 -2.61 17.38
N GLN A 107 -0.05 -3.23 18.20
CA GLN A 107 0.35 -4.65 18.10
C GLN A 107 0.80 -5.06 16.69
N ALA A 108 1.62 -4.24 16.04
CA ALA A 108 2.24 -4.61 14.78
C ALA A 108 3.28 -5.73 14.95
N ASP A 109 3.59 -6.46 13.88
CA ASP A 109 4.61 -7.51 13.89
C ASP A 109 6.03 -6.92 13.76
N TYR A 110 6.17 -5.87 12.95
CA TYR A 110 7.43 -5.19 12.67
C TYR A 110 7.30 -3.68 12.87
N LEU A 111 8.35 -3.05 13.40
CA LEU A 111 8.45 -1.59 13.54
C LEU A 111 9.62 -1.06 12.69
N VAL A 112 9.34 -0.14 11.78
CA VAL A 112 10.36 0.53 10.95
C VAL A 112 10.59 1.93 11.48
N VAL A 113 11.78 2.18 12.04
CA VAL A 113 12.14 3.48 12.65
C VAL A 113 12.93 4.35 11.69
N THR A 114 13.80 3.76 10.89
CA THR A 114 14.51 4.43 9.79
C THR A 114 14.63 3.47 8.60
N GLN A 115 14.98 3.97 7.41
CA GLN A 115 15.13 3.13 6.21
C GLN A 115 16.14 1.99 6.37
N ASP A 116 17.06 2.10 7.34
CA ASP A 116 18.10 1.10 7.63
C ASP A 116 17.92 0.38 8.98
N CYS A 117 16.86 0.68 9.75
CA CYS A 117 16.66 0.13 11.10
C CYS A 117 15.25 -0.43 11.29
N ILE A 118 15.18 -1.75 11.46
CA ILE A 118 13.94 -2.50 11.66
C ILE A 118 14.00 -3.19 13.02
N LEU A 119 12.99 -2.92 13.83
CA LEU A 119 12.85 -3.53 15.14
C LEU A 119 11.73 -4.55 15.07
N HIS A 120 12.00 -5.80 15.45
CA HIS A 120 10.92 -6.67 15.84
C HIS A 120 10.38 -6.16 17.18
N ILE A 121 9.07 -6.00 17.31
CA ILE A 121 8.47 -5.44 18.54
C ILE A 121 8.77 -6.32 19.77
N ASN A 122 9.11 -7.60 19.56
CA ASN A 122 9.55 -8.53 20.60
C ASN A 122 11.08 -8.52 20.89
N GLY A 123 11.84 -7.52 20.44
CA GLY A 123 13.20 -7.24 20.94
C GLY A 123 14.39 -7.68 20.06
N GLU A 124 14.16 -8.25 18.88
CA GLU A 124 15.23 -8.56 17.94
C GLU A 124 15.46 -7.40 16.96
N ARG A 125 16.68 -6.82 16.95
CA ARG A 125 17.10 -5.85 15.93
C ARG A 125 17.39 -6.58 14.62
N TYR A 126 16.62 -6.28 13.59
CA TYR A 126 16.95 -6.66 12.22
C TYR A 126 17.70 -5.51 11.53
N GLY A 127 18.69 -5.87 10.71
CA GLY A 127 19.34 -4.93 9.79
C GLY A 127 18.41 -4.49 8.65
N LYS A 128 18.93 -4.39 7.43
CA LYS A 128 18.13 -4.00 6.25
C LYS A 128 17.01 -5.01 5.97
N SER A 129 15.82 -4.52 5.60
CA SER A 129 14.71 -5.36 5.13
C SER A 129 15.06 -6.09 3.83
N ASN A 130 14.52 -7.30 3.69
CA ASN A 130 14.37 -7.97 2.40
C ASN A 130 13.07 -7.59 1.68
N TRP A 131 12.36 -6.56 2.16
CA TRP A 131 11.17 -5.99 1.52
C TRP A 131 11.34 -4.51 1.21
N TRP A 132 10.46 -3.98 0.35
CA TRP A 132 10.35 -2.56 0.06
C TRP A 132 8.87 -2.14 0.10
N GLU A 133 8.60 -1.06 0.80
CA GLU A 133 7.25 -0.50 0.97
C GLU A 133 6.98 0.51 -0.14
N SER A 134 5.88 0.37 -0.88
CA SER A 134 5.54 1.36 -1.92
C SER A 134 4.08 1.37 -2.34
N ASP A 135 3.66 2.52 -2.87
CA ASP A 135 2.40 2.72 -3.59
C ASP A 135 2.60 2.78 -5.13
N THR A 136 3.84 2.67 -5.62
CA THR A 136 4.15 2.78 -7.06
C THR A 136 3.29 1.86 -7.93
N PRO A 137 3.04 0.58 -7.58
CA PRO A 137 2.23 -0.29 -8.44
C PRO A 137 0.81 0.22 -8.67
N ALA A 138 0.20 0.80 -7.65
CA ALA A 138 -1.12 1.37 -7.74
C ALA A 138 -1.13 2.76 -8.37
N SER A 139 -0.09 3.58 -8.13
CA SER A 139 0.09 4.84 -8.84
C SER A 139 0.23 4.61 -10.35
N ASP A 140 1.07 3.65 -10.75
CA ASP A 140 1.28 3.26 -12.13
C ASP A 140 -0.03 2.79 -12.77
N ALA A 141 -0.77 1.89 -12.09
CA ALA A 141 -2.06 1.42 -12.57
C ALA A 141 -3.06 2.55 -12.84
N ARG A 142 -3.10 3.55 -11.95
CA ARG A 142 -3.98 4.72 -12.10
C ARG A 142 -3.59 5.63 -13.26
N SER A 143 -2.30 5.71 -13.54
CA SER A 143 -1.76 6.42 -14.70
C SER A 143 -1.83 5.60 -16.00
N GLY A 144 -2.40 4.39 -15.97
CA GLY A 144 -2.51 3.51 -17.13
C GLY A 144 -1.27 2.65 -17.41
N ASN A 145 -0.25 2.72 -16.57
CA ASN A 145 0.98 1.91 -16.68
C ASN A 145 0.75 0.53 -16.03
N ILE A 146 0.61 -0.50 -16.86
CA ILE A 146 0.25 -1.86 -16.45
C ILE A 146 1.40 -2.82 -16.66
N TYR A 147 1.64 -3.69 -15.68
CA TYR A 147 2.70 -4.68 -15.76
C TYR A 147 2.25 -5.90 -16.55
N SER A 148 3.14 -6.42 -17.39
CA SER A 148 2.90 -7.57 -18.25
C SER A 148 4.18 -8.36 -18.47
N ASN A 149 4.05 -9.56 -19.04
CA ASN A 149 5.18 -10.41 -19.41
C ASN A 149 6.17 -9.73 -20.39
N HIS A 150 5.72 -8.70 -21.11
CA HIS A 150 6.54 -7.95 -22.06
C HIS A 150 7.03 -6.60 -21.50
N GLY A 151 6.94 -6.41 -20.18
CA GLY A 151 7.29 -5.17 -19.50
C GLY A 151 6.06 -4.31 -19.18
N CYS A 152 6.26 -3.01 -19.09
CA CYS A 152 5.19 -2.07 -18.74
C CYS A 152 4.51 -1.55 -20.01
N LEU A 153 3.20 -1.74 -20.10
CA LEU A 153 2.37 -1.18 -21.17
C LEU A 153 1.61 0.05 -20.68
N ASN A 154 1.42 1.05 -21.53
CA ASN A 154 0.55 2.18 -21.23
C ASN A 154 -0.81 1.95 -21.89
N LEU A 155 -1.81 1.57 -21.09
CA LEU A 155 -3.17 1.31 -21.58
C LEU A 155 -3.85 2.53 -22.17
N LEU A 156 -3.33 3.75 -22.01
CA LEU A 156 -3.87 4.94 -22.69
C LEU A 156 -3.42 5.05 -24.15
N ASP A 157 -2.45 4.24 -24.59
CA ASP A 157 -2.02 4.23 -25.99
C ASP A 157 -3.16 3.78 -26.91
N LEU A 158 -3.37 4.50 -28.03
CA LEU A 158 -4.43 4.22 -29.01
C LEU A 158 -4.34 2.80 -29.59
N LYS A 159 -3.15 2.20 -29.66
CA LYS A 159 -2.95 0.83 -30.17
C LYS A 159 -3.72 -0.23 -29.37
N TYR A 160 -4.12 0.07 -28.13
CA TYR A 160 -4.87 -0.84 -27.28
C TYR A 160 -6.39 -0.71 -27.45
N GLN A 161 -6.90 0.23 -28.26
CA GLN A 161 -8.35 0.43 -28.47
C GLN A 161 -9.09 -0.80 -28.98
N GLU A 162 -8.44 -1.58 -29.84
CA GLU A 162 -9.00 -2.80 -30.45
C GLU A 162 -8.15 -4.03 -30.14
N ASP A 163 -7.33 -3.96 -29.08
CA ASP A 163 -6.52 -5.09 -28.62
C ASP A 163 -7.36 -6.00 -27.70
N PHE A 164 -7.87 -7.10 -28.25
CA PHE A 164 -8.67 -8.08 -27.51
C PHE A 164 -7.83 -9.08 -26.69
N SER A 165 -6.51 -8.92 -26.62
CA SER A 165 -5.67 -9.75 -25.75
C SER A 165 -5.78 -9.35 -24.27
N LEU A 166 -5.37 -10.26 -23.39
CA LEU A 166 -5.32 -10.03 -21.94
C LEU A 166 -4.13 -9.14 -21.55
N LEU A 167 -4.14 -8.58 -20.34
CA LEU A 167 -3.00 -7.83 -19.82
C LEU A 167 -1.73 -8.70 -19.75
N ALA A 168 -1.85 -9.91 -19.21
CA ALA A 168 -0.81 -10.93 -19.18
C ALA A 168 -1.44 -12.33 -19.19
N GLU A 169 -0.94 -13.22 -20.05
CA GLU A 169 -1.54 -14.55 -20.29
C GLU A 169 -1.39 -15.50 -19.10
N ASP A 170 -0.27 -15.40 -18.37
CA ASP A 170 0.01 -16.26 -17.20
C ASP A 170 -0.51 -15.68 -15.87
N CYS A 171 -1.21 -14.55 -15.91
CA CYS A 171 -1.69 -13.87 -14.70
C CYS A 171 -3.03 -14.45 -14.24
N SER A 172 -3.07 -14.98 -13.02
CA SER A 172 -4.28 -15.53 -12.40
C SER A 172 -5.07 -14.50 -11.58
N CYS A 173 -4.80 -13.20 -11.72
CA CYS A 173 -5.53 -12.17 -10.99
C CYS A 173 -7.00 -12.13 -11.45
N PHE A 174 -7.90 -11.57 -10.64
CA PHE A 174 -9.32 -11.45 -10.99
C PHE A 174 -9.53 -10.80 -12.37
N THR A 175 -8.72 -9.81 -12.71
CA THR A 175 -8.85 -9.07 -13.97
C THR A 175 -8.55 -9.95 -15.18
N CYS A 176 -7.44 -10.68 -15.15
CA CYS A 176 -7.04 -11.58 -16.25
C CYS A 176 -7.89 -12.85 -16.28
N TYR A 177 -8.21 -13.42 -15.11
CA TYR A 177 -9.04 -14.62 -14.98
C TYR A 177 -10.43 -14.45 -15.59
N ASN A 178 -11.07 -13.28 -15.40
CA ASN A 178 -12.37 -12.98 -16.02
C ASN A 178 -12.27 -12.59 -17.50
N GLY A 179 -11.08 -12.60 -18.09
CA GLY A 179 -10.90 -12.33 -19.52
C GLY A 179 -11.08 -10.88 -19.92
N TYR A 180 -10.88 -9.91 -19.01
CA TYR A 180 -10.97 -8.49 -19.39
C TYR A 180 -9.83 -8.14 -20.36
N THR A 181 -10.23 -7.70 -21.55
CA THR A 181 -9.30 -7.39 -22.64
C THR A 181 -8.66 -6.01 -22.44
N ARG A 182 -7.49 -5.80 -23.07
CA ARG A 182 -6.83 -4.49 -23.12
C ARG A 182 -7.74 -3.42 -23.73
N ALA A 183 -8.49 -3.74 -24.77
CA ALA A 183 -9.51 -2.87 -25.38
C ALA A 183 -10.58 -2.43 -24.39
N TYR A 184 -11.16 -3.37 -23.64
CA TYR A 184 -12.16 -3.05 -22.63
C TYR A 184 -11.57 -2.15 -21.54
N LEU A 185 -10.39 -2.50 -21.03
CA LEU A 185 -9.71 -1.76 -19.97
C LEU A 185 -9.25 -0.37 -20.43
N HIS A 186 -8.77 -0.21 -21.67
CA HIS A 186 -8.46 1.07 -22.31
C HIS A 186 -9.68 1.98 -22.33
N TYR A 187 -10.83 1.44 -22.75
CA TYR A 187 -12.09 2.17 -22.79
C TYR A 187 -12.54 2.59 -21.39
N ILE A 188 -12.67 1.65 -20.45
CA ILE A 188 -13.17 2.00 -19.11
C ILE A 188 -12.19 2.87 -18.32
N LEU A 189 -10.88 2.84 -18.61
CA LEU A 189 -9.93 3.75 -17.97
C LEU A 189 -10.21 5.22 -18.32
N GLN A 190 -10.74 5.49 -19.52
CA GLN A 190 -11.09 6.84 -19.96
C GLN A 190 -12.49 7.28 -19.50
N TYR A 191 -13.46 6.37 -19.50
CA TYR A 191 -14.87 6.72 -19.29
C TYR A 191 -15.44 6.30 -17.92
N VAL A 192 -14.84 5.29 -17.26
CA VAL A 192 -15.26 4.78 -15.95
C VAL A 192 -14.03 4.53 -15.06
N PRO A 193 -13.24 5.57 -14.77
CA PRO A 193 -11.88 5.42 -14.24
C PRO A 193 -11.83 4.70 -12.89
N LEU A 194 -12.83 4.84 -12.02
CA LEU A 194 -12.81 4.18 -10.70
C LEU A 194 -12.88 2.64 -10.81
N LEU A 195 -13.73 2.12 -11.70
CA LEU A 195 -13.83 0.68 -11.94
C LEU A 195 -12.55 0.16 -12.59
N ALA A 196 -12.06 0.87 -13.60
CA ALA A 196 -10.82 0.52 -14.30
C ALA A 196 -9.64 0.49 -13.32
N GLN A 197 -9.46 1.55 -12.54
CA GLN A 197 -8.37 1.67 -11.57
C GLN A 197 -8.40 0.52 -10.56
N ARG A 198 -9.56 0.13 -10.04
CA ARG A 198 -9.65 -1.02 -9.14
C ARG A 198 -9.13 -2.31 -9.78
N LEU A 199 -9.54 -2.62 -11.01
CA LEU A 199 -9.11 -3.81 -11.74
C LEU A 199 -7.61 -3.77 -12.09
N LEU A 200 -7.12 -2.60 -12.47
CA LEU A 200 -5.73 -2.40 -12.88
C LEU A 200 -4.76 -2.38 -11.69
N ILE A 201 -5.17 -1.78 -10.57
CA ILE A 201 -4.41 -1.81 -9.31
C ILE A 201 -4.28 -3.25 -8.83
N LEU A 202 -5.38 -4.01 -8.80
CA LEU A 202 -5.37 -5.42 -8.43
C LEU A 202 -4.41 -6.22 -9.33
N HIS A 203 -4.47 -6.00 -10.65
CA HIS A 203 -3.56 -6.65 -11.59
C HIS A 203 -2.09 -6.34 -11.31
N ASN A 204 -1.70 -5.06 -11.22
CA ASN A 204 -0.31 -4.68 -10.98
C ASN A 204 0.23 -5.23 -9.66
N ILE A 205 -0.61 -5.25 -8.62
CA ILE A 205 -0.28 -5.78 -7.30
C ILE A 205 -0.14 -7.30 -7.34
N SER A 206 -1.10 -8.02 -7.93
CA SER A 206 -1.00 -9.48 -8.11
C SER A 206 0.22 -9.87 -8.95
N TYR A 207 0.61 -9.05 -9.92
CA TYR A 207 1.78 -9.29 -10.76
C TYR A 207 3.10 -9.21 -9.99
N LEU A 208 3.16 -8.42 -8.91
CA LEU A 208 4.35 -8.30 -8.04
C LEU A 208 4.32 -9.22 -6.82
N GLY A 209 3.12 -9.57 -6.33
CA GLY A 209 2.93 -10.43 -5.16
C GLY A 209 2.93 -11.94 -5.47
N GLY A 210 2.68 -12.30 -6.74
CA GLY A 210 2.56 -13.68 -7.24
C GLY A 210 3.87 -14.32 -7.67
#